data_AF-D0BNM9-F1
#
_entry.id   AF-D0BNM9-F1
#
_cell.length_a   1.000
_cell.length_b   1.000
_cell.length_c   1.000
_cell.angle_alpha   90.00
_cell.angle_beta   90.00
_cell.angle_gamma   90.00
#
_symmetry.space_group_name_H-M   'P 1'
#
loop_
_entity.id
_entity.type
_entity.pdbx_description
1 polymer ?
#
loop_
_entity_poly.entity_id
_entity_poly.type
_entity_poly.pdbx_seq_one_letter_code
_entity_poly.pdbx_strand_id
1 'polypeptide(L)'
;MGYSDYYMNLPLDLAGSRTKNRFRVELLWGISKLIDAYKQYDDYTVVFDFKCDIELHYENGLDFYQVKTKNSGNHSFKTLTNRKENSKSILGTLYALYNPNQNVKLAVVCNKYLKIARNEELRKEICLGELDKTVIDFIQDKLKEELNLSDVVLDNVFYICEGIDLINPHYALIGKLIESFQEIKNEEPNNPNALYRLVSETAQKKASYEMAITNYNDVLELKGISKDEFNKMLESHRKKSITGIEQAKNYIKTLYPAERRMYNQALTNLIEIDHSYDLNVLKASVFKYIEGNIDKIKNEDELFCVLSPIFDGEFQMEYTQIMKNVFYLLVFYIYIEGGEI
;
A
#
# COMPACT_ATOMS: atom_id res chain seq x y z
N MET A 1 8.92 -27.23 12.74
CA MET A 1 9.60 -26.46 11.69
C MET A 1 9.17 -25.02 11.88
N GLY A 2 10.09 -24.06 11.91
CA GLY A 2 9.72 -22.65 12.00
C GLY A 2 8.93 -22.23 10.76
N TYR A 3 8.11 -21.18 10.89
CA TYR A 3 7.32 -20.63 9.79
C TYR A 3 8.18 -20.28 8.56
N SER A 4 9.31 -19.60 8.77
CA SER A 4 10.26 -19.25 7.72
C SER A 4 10.90 -20.48 7.06
N ASP A 5 11.24 -21.51 7.85
CA ASP A 5 11.81 -22.75 7.32
C ASP A 5 10.80 -23.46 6.42
N TYR A 6 9.55 -23.57 6.87
CA TYR A 6 8.47 -24.17 6.10
C TYR A 6 8.32 -23.47 4.74
N TYR A 7 8.19 -22.15 4.75
CA TYR A 7 8.03 -21.37 3.54
C TYR A 7 9.21 -21.52 2.56
N MET A 8 10.45 -21.45 3.06
CA MET A 8 11.62 -21.53 2.20
C MET A 8 11.76 -22.90 1.52
N ASN A 9 11.26 -23.96 2.15
CA ASN A 9 11.24 -25.32 1.60
C ASN A 9 10.08 -25.60 0.63
N LEU A 10 9.16 -24.66 0.41
CA LEU A 10 8.12 -24.79 -0.60
C LEU A 10 8.73 -24.83 -2.02
N PRO A 11 8.11 -25.54 -2.98
CA PRO A 11 8.55 -25.53 -4.37
C PRO A 11 8.45 -24.11 -4.97
N LEU A 12 9.40 -23.73 -5.82
CA LEU A 12 9.34 -22.50 -6.61
C LEU A 12 8.32 -22.64 -7.75
N ASP A 13 7.63 -21.56 -8.12
CA ASP A 13 6.82 -21.53 -9.36
C ASP A 13 7.75 -21.29 -10.56
N LEU A 14 8.38 -22.36 -11.05
CA LEU A 14 9.35 -22.31 -12.16
C LEU A 14 8.68 -22.25 -13.55
N ALA A 15 7.38 -21.94 -13.63
CA ALA A 15 6.64 -21.92 -14.90
C ALA A 15 7.06 -20.72 -15.78
N GLY A 16 8.04 -20.98 -16.66
CA GLY A 16 8.63 -20.00 -17.57
C GLY A 16 7.67 -19.32 -18.56
N SER A 17 8.06 -18.10 -18.94
CA SER A 17 7.57 -17.29 -20.07
C SER A 17 6.04 -17.22 -20.20
N ARG A 18 5.41 -16.42 -19.34
CA ARG A 18 4.03 -15.98 -19.53
C ARG A 18 3.98 -14.91 -20.61
N THR A 19 2.91 -14.89 -21.41
CA THR A 19 2.62 -13.76 -22.30
C THR A 19 2.56 -12.47 -21.47
N LYS A 20 3.21 -11.39 -21.91
CA LYS A 20 3.29 -10.09 -21.19
C LYS A 20 1.96 -9.61 -20.60
N ASN A 21 0.84 -9.84 -21.30
CA ASN A 21 -0.49 -9.43 -20.85
C ASN A 21 -0.99 -10.20 -19.61
N ARG A 22 -0.66 -11.48 -19.49
CA ARG A 22 -1.06 -12.30 -18.33
C ARG A 22 -0.29 -11.87 -17.09
N PHE A 23 1.03 -11.73 -17.24
CA PHE A 23 1.91 -11.21 -16.20
C PHE A 23 1.43 -9.83 -15.70
N ARG A 24 1.02 -8.94 -16.61
CA ARG A 24 0.42 -7.65 -16.27
C ARG A 24 -0.82 -7.78 -15.39
N VAL A 25 -1.71 -8.73 -15.69
CA VAL A 25 -2.94 -8.92 -14.91
C VAL A 25 -2.65 -9.47 -13.51
N GLU A 26 -1.74 -10.44 -13.41
CA GLU A 26 -1.24 -10.98 -12.14
C GLU A 26 -0.68 -9.87 -11.25
N LEU A 27 0.20 -9.03 -11.81
CA LEU A 27 0.81 -7.91 -11.11
C LEU A 27 -0.24 -6.90 -10.61
N LEU A 28 -1.14 -6.46 -11.48
CA LEU A 28 -2.16 -5.45 -11.12
C LEU A 28 -3.16 -5.99 -10.09
N TRP A 29 -3.48 -7.29 -10.16
CA TRP A 29 -4.28 -7.94 -9.13
C TRP A 29 -3.52 -8.02 -7.79
N GLY A 30 -2.22 -8.28 -7.81
CA GLY A 30 -1.37 -8.21 -6.62
C GLY A 30 -1.36 -6.84 -5.95
N ILE A 31 -1.28 -5.76 -6.74
CA ILE A 31 -1.39 -4.40 -6.20
C ILE A 31 -2.80 -4.15 -5.64
N SER A 32 -3.85 -4.64 -6.30
CA SER A 32 -5.21 -4.59 -5.78
C SER A 32 -5.31 -5.27 -4.40
N LYS A 33 -4.58 -6.37 -4.17
CA LYS A 33 -4.51 -7.04 -2.86
C LYS A 33 -3.65 -6.31 -1.84
N LEU A 34 -2.55 -5.70 -2.25
CA LEU A 34 -1.77 -4.79 -1.41
C LEU A 34 -2.67 -3.68 -0.83
N ILE A 35 -3.59 -3.16 -1.63
CA ILE A 35 -4.57 -2.15 -1.18
C ILE A 35 -5.61 -2.76 -0.24
N ASP A 36 -6.24 -3.88 -0.60
CA ASP A 36 -7.28 -4.53 0.22
C ASP A 36 -6.78 -4.92 1.61
N ALA A 37 -5.55 -5.42 1.68
CA ALA A 37 -4.94 -5.89 2.92
C ALA A 37 -4.68 -4.76 3.93
N TYR A 38 -4.59 -3.51 3.48
CA TYR A 38 -4.20 -2.37 4.32
C TYR A 38 -5.05 -2.20 5.58
N LYS A 39 -6.36 -2.42 5.44
CA LYS A 39 -7.34 -2.30 6.52
C LYS A 39 -7.65 -3.62 7.22
N GLN A 40 -7.25 -4.74 6.61
CA GLN A 40 -7.59 -6.08 7.10
C GLN A 40 -6.56 -6.60 8.10
N TYR A 41 -5.29 -6.19 7.94
CA TYR A 41 -4.18 -6.70 8.74
C TYR A 41 -3.40 -5.56 9.39
N ASP A 42 -2.97 -5.76 10.63
CA ASP A 42 -2.13 -4.81 11.36
C ASP A 42 -0.76 -4.66 10.70
N ASP A 43 -0.16 -5.79 10.30
CA ASP A 43 1.04 -5.86 9.48
C ASP A 43 0.90 -6.97 8.41
N TYR A 44 1.45 -6.72 7.22
CA TYR A 44 1.46 -7.67 6.12
C TYR A 44 2.52 -7.32 5.07
N THR A 45 2.85 -8.31 4.24
CA THR A 45 3.64 -8.14 3.04
C THR A 45 3.01 -8.90 1.87
N VAL A 46 2.86 -8.22 0.72
CA VAL A 46 2.46 -8.87 -0.52
C VAL A 46 3.69 -9.21 -1.33
N VAL A 47 3.92 -10.50 -1.58
CA VAL A 47 5.04 -11.03 -2.37
C VAL A 47 4.58 -11.32 -3.79
N PHE A 48 5.41 -10.95 -4.77
CA PHE A 48 5.11 -11.06 -6.19
C PHE A 48 6.02 -12.09 -6.87
N ASP A 49 5.43 -13.05 -7.58
CA ASP A 49 6.12 -13.96 -8.51
C ASP A 49 7.29 -14.73 -7.87
N PHE A 50 7.00 -15.58 -6.87
CA PHE A 50 8.02 -16.40 -6.18
C PHE A 50 7.63 -17.88 -5.98
N LYS A 51 6.88 -18.23 -4.92
CA LYS A 51 6.27 -19.55 -4.73
C LYS A 51 4.91 -19.64 -5.44
N CYS A 52 4.22 -18.52 -5.59
CA CYS A 52 2.96 -18.38 -6.33
C CYS A 52 2.92 -17.05 -7.11
N ASP A 53 1.83 -16.81 -7.84
CA ASP A 53 1.67 -15.57 -8.63
C ASP A 53 1.68 -14.35 -7.69
N ILE A 54 0.86 -14.42 -6.64
CA ILE A 54 0.76 -13.43 -5.57
C ILE A 54 0.63 -14.16 -4.24
N GLU A 55 1.29 -13.65 -3.22
CA GLU A 55 1.30 -14.23 -1.88
C GLU A 55 1.06 -13.12 -0.86
N LEU A 56 0.20 -13.37 0.13
CA LEU A 56 -0.04 -12.45 1.23
C LEU A 56 0.49 -13.08 2.51
N HIS A 57 1.46 -12.42 3.12
CA HIS A 57 2.11 -12.83 4.35
C HIS A 57 1.65 -11.91 5.47
N TYR A 58 1.16 -12.47 6.57
CA TYR A 58 0.74 -11.73 7.77
C TYR A 58 1.13 -12.53 9.02
N GLU A 59 1.03 -11.91 10.20
CA GLU A 59 1.58 -12.44 11.47
C GLU A 59 1.25 -13.91 11.73
N ASN A 60 0.06 -14.37 11.33
CA ASN A 60 -0.44 -15.70 11.62
C ASN A 60 -0.82 -16.51 10.38
N GLY A 61 -0.34 -16.19 9.18
CA GLY A 61 -0.71 -16.99 8.01
C GLY A 61 -0.14 -16.57 6.66
N LEU A 62 -0.38 -17.46 5.69
CA LEU A 62 0.00 -17.31 4.29
C LEU A 62 -1.22 -17.54 3.41
N ASP A 63 -1.47 -16.62 2.50
CA ASP A 63 -2.42 -16.85 1.43
C ASP A 63 -1.68 -16.90 0.09
N PHE A 64 -1.85 -17.99 -0.64
CA PHE A 64 -1.29 -18.17 -1.98
C PHE A 64 -2.39 -18.02 -3.04
N TYR A 65 -2.16 -17.12 -3.98
CA TYR A 65 -3.13 -16.77 -5.01
C TYR A 65 -2.57 -17.08 -6.39
N GLN A 66 -3.18 -18.05 -7.06
CA GLN A 66 -2.89 -18.34 -8.46
C GLN A 66 -3.92 -17.65 -9.36
N VAL A 67 -3.50 -16.61 -10.08
CA VAL A 67 -4.36 -15.82 -10.96
C VAL A 67 -4.43 -16.48 -12.34
N LYS A 68 -5.65 -16.84 -12.78
CA LYS A 68 -5.91 -17.61 -14.01
C LYS A 68 -7.09 -17.05 -14.77
N THR A 69 -6.84 -15.97 -15.51
CA THR A 69 -7.87 -15.28 -16.31
C THR A 69 -8.12 -15.92 -17.67
N LYS A 70 -9.35 -15.76 -18.17
CA LYS A 70 -9.83 -16.23 -19.47
C LYS A 70 -10.55 -15.14 -20.26
N ASN A 71 -10.28 -15.08 -21.55
CA ASN A 71 -11.03 -14.25 -22.50
C ASN A 71 -12.40 -14.87 -22.84
N SER A 72 -12.49 -16.20 -22.89
CA SER A 72 -13.72 -16.93 -23.19
C SER A 72 -13.81 -18.25 -22.44
N GLY A 73 -15.05 -18.68 -22.18
CA GLY A 73 -15.36 -19.86 -21.38
C GLY A 73 -14.96 -19.73 -19.90
N ASN A 74 -15.33 -20.74 -19.12
CA ASN A 74 -15.12 -20.75 -17.67
C ASN A 74 -14.12 -21.83 -17.30
N HIS A 75 -13.51 -21.69 -16.12
CA HIS A 75 -12.86 -22.84 -15.48
C HIS A 75 -13.93 -23.75 -14.88
N SER A 76 -13.70 -25.05 -14.94
CA SER A 76 -14.40 -26.06 -14.14
C SER A 76 -13.39 -26.81 -13.28
N PHE A 77 -13.86 -27.55 -12.27
CA PHE A 77 -13.01 -28.42 -11.46
C PHE A 77 -12.14 -29.35 -12.32
N LYS A 78 -12.69 -29.91 -13.40
CA LYS A 78 -11.93 -30.73 -14.37
C LYS A 78 -10.78 -29.97 -15.03
N THR A 79 -11.01 -28.72 -15.43
CA THR A 79 -9.95 -27.92 -16.06
C THR A 79 -8.89 -27.46 -15.06
N LEU A 80 -9.26 -27.32 -13.79
CA LEU A 80 -8.35 -26.90 -12.73
C LEU A 80 -7.42 -28.03 -12.28
N THR A 81 -7.90 -29.28 -12.35
CA THR A 81 -7.11 -30.49 -12.09
C THR A 81 -6.52 -31.12 -13.35
N ASN A 82 -6.69 -30.49 -14.52
CA ASN A 82 -6.15 -31.04 -15.77
C ASN A 82 -4.65 -30.79 -15.87
N ARG A 83 -3.88 -31.84 -16.16
CA ARG A 83 -2.44 -31.76 -16.38
C ARG A 83 -2.15 -31.51 -17.86
N LYS A 84 -1.04 -30.84 -18.15
CA LYS A 84 -0.47 -30.79 -19.49
C LYS A 84 0.84 -31.55 -19.46
N GLU A 85 0.92 -32.67 -20.17
CA GLU A 85 2.15 -33.48 -20.29
C GLU A 85 2.92 -33.59 -18.95
N ASN A 86 4.15 -33.08 -18.88
CA ASN A 86 5.04 -33.12 -17.72
C ASN A 86 4.81 -31.98 -16.70
N SER A 87 3.69 -31.24 -16.80
CA SER A 87 3.36 -30.15 -15.87
C SER A 87 2.30 -30.56 -14.85
N LYS A 88 2.40 -29.97 -13.66
CA LYS A 88 1.31 -29.99 -12.69
C LYS A 88 0.07 -29.28 -13.23
N SER A 89 -1.09 -29.65 -12.71
CA SER A 89 -2.35 -28.94 -12.91
C SER A 89 -2.37 -27.62 -12.13
N ILE A 90 -3.34 -26.74 -12.39
CA ILE A 90 -3.45 -25.46 -11.66
C ILE A 90 -3.59 -25.74 -10.16
N LEU A 91 -4.50 -26.64 -9.79
CA LEU A 91 -4.68 -27.02 -8.39
C LEU A 91 -3.50 -27.85 -7.86
N GLY A 92 -2.85 -28.67 -8.68
CA GLY A 92 -1.68 -29.42 -8.23
C GLY A 92 -0.46 -28.54 -7.92
N THR A 93 -0.22 -27.49 -8.72
CA THR A 93 0.80 -26.48 -8.41
C THR A 93 0.49 -25.76 -7.11
N LEU A 94 -0.74 -25.27 -6.97
CA LEU A 94 -1.16 -24.51 -5.79
C LEU A 94 -1.20 -25.38 -4.53
N TYR A 95 -1.74 -26.60 -4.62
CA TYR A 95 -1.86 -27.53 -3.49
C TYR A 95 -0.51 -28.07 -3.02
N ALA A 96 0.53 -28.05 -3.87
CA ALA A 96 1.88 -28.37 -3.44
C ALA A 96 2.44 -27.37 -2.42
N LEU A 97 1.79 -26.22 -2.23
CA LEU A 97 2.12 -25.24 -1.20
C LEU A 97 1.40 -25.52 0.12
N TYR A 98 0.41 -26.42 0.16
CA TYR A 98 -0.40 -26.67 1.35
C TYR A 98 0.37 -27.42 2.45
N ASN A 99 0.14 -27.03 3.71
CA ASN A 99 0.53 -27.81 4.88
C ASN A 99 -0.57 -27.70 5.95
N PRO A 100 -1.18 -28.82 6.37
CA PRO A 100 -2.28 -28.80 7.34
C PRO A 100 -1.87 -28.31 8.74
N ASN A 101 -0.56 -28.28 9.04
CA ASN A 101 -0.04 -27.79 10.31
C ASN A 101 0.32 -26.29 10.28
N GLN A 102 -0.02 -25.60 9.19
CA GLN A 102 0.23 -24.18 8.99
C GLN A 102 -1.08 -23.49 8.60
N ASN A 103 -1.25 -22.24 9.00
CA ASN A 103 -2.40 -21.46 8.57
C ASN A 103 -2.17 -20.97 7.14
N VAL A 104 -2.64 -21.77 6.18
CA VAL A 104 -2.43 -21.55 4.75
C VAL A 104 -3.77 -21.53 4.03
N LYS A 105 -4.07 -20.41 3.35
CA LYS A 105 -5.15 -20.30 2.37
C LYS A 105 -4.58 -20.50 0.98
N LEU A 106 -5.25 -21.32 0.18
CA LEU A 106 -4.95 -21.50 -1.23
C LEU A 106 -6.12 -20.98 -2.06
N ALA A 107 -5.87 -20.14 -3.05
CA ALA A 107 -6.93 -19.64 -3.91
C ALA A 107 -6.55 -19.60 -5.39
N VAL A 108 -7.45 -20.09 -6.23
CA VAL A 108 -7.42 -19.82 -7.68
C VAL A 108 -8.29 -18.60 -7.94
N VAL A 109 -7.70 -17.53 -8.47
CA VAL A 109 -8.38 -16.27 -8.77
C VAL A 109 -8.70 -16.21 -10.26
N CYS A 110 -9.94 -15.90 -10.62
CA CYS A 110 -10.38 -15.85 -12.00
C CYS A 110 -11.37 -14.70 -12.25
N ASN A 111 -11.47 -14.28 -13.50
CA ASN A 111 -12.41 -13.26 -13.97
C ASN A 111 -13.76 -13.83 -14.45
N LYS A 112 -14.03 -15.11 -14.16
CA LYS A 112 -15.19 -15.88 -14.61
C LYS A 112 -15.62 -16.82 -13.49
N TYR A 113 -16.93 -17.04 -13.37
CA TYR A 113 -17.48 -17.95 -12.38
C TYR A 113 -17.03 -19.40 -12.62
N LEU A 114 -16.92 -20.17 -11.53
CA LEU A 114 -16.62 -21.60 -11.60
C LEU A 114 -17.78 -22.33 -12.25
N LYS A 115 -17.50 -23.14 -13.27
CA LYS A 115 -18.49 -23.99 -13.92
C LYS A 115 -18.58 -25.34 -13.22
N ILE A 116 -19.75 -25.65 -12.69
CA ILE A 116 -20.09 -26.95 -12.10
C ILE A 116 -21.16 -27.60 -12.98
N ALA A 117 -20.78 -28.69 -13.65
CA ALA A 117 -21.59 -29.35 -14.67
C ALA A 117 -22.08 -28.36 -15.76
N ARG A 118 -23.39 -28.10 -15.80
CA ARG A 118 -24.01 -27.17 -16.77
C ARG A 118 -24.24 -25.76 -16.20
N ASN A 119 -24.04 -25.57 -14.90
CA ASN A 119 -24.34 -24.32 -14.20
C ASN A 119 -23.05 -23.57 -13.84
N GLU A 120 -23.21 -22.30 -13.54
CA GLU A 120 -22.17 -21.44 -12.99
C GLU A 120 -22.43 -21.23 -11.50
N GLU A 121 -21.37 -21.34 -10.69
CA GLU A 121 -21.42 -21.00 -9.28
C GLU A 121 -21.20 -19.49 -9.13
N LEU A 122 -22.27 -18.78 -8.74
CA LEU A 122 -22.32 -17.31 -8.75
C LEU A 122 -21.70 -16.67 -7.50
N ARG A 123 -21.33 -17.47 -6.49
CA ARG A 123 -20.58 -16.98 -5.34
C ARG A 123 -19.23 -16.42 -5.79
N LYS A 124 -18.87 -15.25 -5.25
CA LYS A 124 -17.57 -14.60 -5.53
C LYS A 124 -16.39 -15.35 -4.92
N GLU A 125 -16.58 -15.97 -3.77
CA GLU A 125 -15.58 -16.84 -3.13
C GLU A 125 -16.25 -18.16 -2.78
N ILE A 126 -15.61 -19.26 -3.17
CA ILE A 126 -16.14 -20.62 -3.05
C ILE A 126 -15.06 -21.46 -2.37
N CYS A 127 -15.35 -22.01 -1.19
CA CYS A 127 -14.53 -23.08 -0.63
C CYS A 127 -14.77 -24.37 -1.42
N LEU A 128 -13.70 -25.00 -1.91
CA LEU A 128 -13.81 -26.24 -2.68
C LEU A 128 -14.25 -27.42 -1.79
N GLY A 129 -13.97 -27.37 -0.49
CA GLY A 129 -14.48 -28.34 0.50
C GLY A 129 -15.99 -28.25 0.76
N GLU A 130 -16.66 -27.20 0.30
CA GLU A 130 -18.12 -27.02 0.43
C GLU A 130 -18.90 -27.41 -0.85
N LEU A 131 -18.21 -27.92 -1.87
CA LEU A 131 -18.86 -28.36 -3.10
C LEU A 131 -19.58 -29.70 -2.92
N ASP A 132 -20.36 -30.09 -3.93
CA ASP A 132 -20.98 -31.41 -3.95
C ASP A 132 -19.92 -32.51 -3.79
N LYS A 133 -20.22 -33.53 -2.98
CA LYS A 133 -19.29 -34.62 -2.67
C LYS A 133 -18.66 -35.26 -3.91
N THR A 134 -19.43 -35.42 -4.98
CA THR A 134 -18.91 -35.98 -6.25
C THR A 134 -17.82 -35.12 -6.91
N VAL A 135 -17.86 -33.80 -6.72
CA VAL A 135 -16.84 -32.87 -7.20
C VAL A 135 -15.64 -32.89 -6.27
N ILE A 136 -15.87 -32.91 -4.95
CA ILE A 136 -14.81 -33.02 -3.93
C ILE A 136 -13.99 -34.30 -4.15
N ASP A 137 -14.65 -35.46 -4.20
CA ASP A 137 -14.01 -36.77 -4.38
C ASP A 137 -13.15 -36.77 -5.67
N PHE A 138 -13.68 -36.20 -6.76
CA PHE A 138 -12.92 -36.08 -8.02
C PHE A 138 -11.66 -35.22 -7.89
N ILE A 139 -11.74 -34.06 -7.22
CA ILE A 139 -10.59 -33.18 -7.02
C ILE A 139 -9.55 -33.87 -6.13
N GLN A 140 -10.01 -34.48 -5.03
CA GLN A 140 -9.15 -35.21 -4.09
C GLN A 140 -8.41 -36.35 -4.80
N ASP A 141 -9.11 -37.21 -5.55
CA ASP A 141 -8.50 -38.32 -6.28
C ASP A 141 -7.44 -37.82 -7.26
N LYS A 142 -7.73 -36.74 -7.99
CA LYS A 142 -6.78 -36.16 -8.95
C LYS A 142 -5.53 -35.60 -8.28
N LEU A 143 -5.68 -34.94 -7.13
CA LEU A 143 -4.55 -34.38 -6.37
C LEU A 143 -3.74 -35.46 -5.65
N LYS A 144 -4.39 -36.49 -5.09
CA LYS A 144 -3.72 -37.66 -4.49
C LYS A 144 -2.84 -38.36 -5.52
N GLU A 145 -3.39 -38.61 -6.71
CA GLU A 145 -2.66 -39.18 -7.85
C GLU A 145 -1.52 -38.25 -8.32
N GLU A 146 -1.72 -36.93 -8.31
CA GLU A 146 -0.74 -35.97 -8.84
C GLU A 146 0.47 -35.77 -7.96
N LEU A 147 0.21 -35.62 -6.67
CA LEU A 147 1.19 -35.22 -5.68
C LEU A 147 1.67 -36.42 -4.84
N ASN A 148 1.19 -37.62 -5.17
CA ASN A 148 1.48 -38.86 -4.46
C ASN A 148 1.16 -38.74 -2.95
N LEU A 149 -0.02 -38.21 -2.65
CA LEU A 149 -0.50 -37.97 -1.28
C LEU A 149 -1.49 -39.06 -0.86
N SER A 150 -1.42 -39.47 0.40
CA SER A 150 -2.42 -40.37 0.99
C SER A 150 -3.76 -39.68 1.22
N ASP A 151 -3.72 -38.39 1.59
CA ASP A 151 -4.92 -37.62 1.87
C ASP A 151 -4.85 -36.17 1.37
N VAL A 152 -6.03 -35.61 1.10
CA VAL A 152 -6.22 -34.25 0.56
C VAL A 152 -7.43 -33.60 1.23
N VAL A 153 -7.23 -32.43 1.82
CA VAL A 153 -8.28 -31.64 2.50
C VAL A 153 -8.48 -30.35 1.73
N LEU A 154 -9.73 -29.98 1.44
CA LEU A 154 -10.06 -28.85 0.57
C LEU A 154 -10.64 -27.64 1.32
N ASP A 155 -10.69 -27.69 2.65
CA ASP A 155 -11.36 -26.69 3.51
C ASP A 155 -10.70 -25.31 3.44
N ASN A 156 -9.41 -25.26 3.10
CA ASN A 156 -8.64 -24.03 2.90
C ASN A 156 -8.28 -23.77 1.43
N VAL A 157 -8.98 -24.43 0.50
CA VAL A 157 -8.75 -24.27 -0.94
C VAL A 157 -9.96 -23.60 -1.56
N PHE A 158 -9.74 -22.47 -2.21
CA PHE A 158 -10.78 -21.58 -2.68
C PHE A 158 -10.71 -21.34 -4.19
N TYR A 159 -11.87 -21.05 -4.76
CA TYR A 159 -12.01 -20.41 -6.05
C TYR A 159 -12.60 -19.02 -5.86
N ILE A 160 -11.90 -17.99 -6.33
CA ILE A 160 -12.29 -16.59 -6.19
C ILE A 160 -12.61 -16.04 -7.58
N CYS A 161 -13.86 -15.64 -7.79
CA CYS A 161 -14.33 -14.91 -8.96
C CYS A 161 -14.37 -13.41 -8.66
N GLU A 162 -13.41 -12.67 -9.20
CA GLU A 162 -13.36 -11.21 -9.12
C GLU A 162 -13.55 -10.58 -10.51
N GLY A 163 -14.20 -9.41 -10.56
CA GLY A 163 -14.33 -8.64 -11.80
C GLY A 163 -12.99 -8.04 -12.19
N ILE A 164 -12.19 -8.76 -12.99
CA ILE A 164 -10.91 -8.27 -13.50
C ILE A 164 -11.13 -7.69 -14.91
N ASP A 165 -10.93 -6.38 -15.06
CA ASP A 165 -10.89 -5.74 -16.38
C ASP A 165 -9.64 -6.23 -17.13
N LEU A 166 -9.83 -7.06 -18.15
CA LEU A 166 -8.72 -7.59 -18.96
C LEU A 166 -8.25 -6.60 -20.04
N ILE A 167 -9.06 -5.58 -20.34
CA ILE A 167 -8.79 -4.61 -21.39
C ILE A 167 -7.95 -3.48 -20.81
N ASN A 168 -8.47 -2.80 -19.78
CA ASN A 168 -7.83 -1.63 -19.16
C ASN A 168 -7.70 -1.73 -17.62
N PRO A 169 -7.04 -2.79 -17.09
CA PRO A 169 -6.95 -3.03 -15.64
C PRO A 169 -6.32 -1.88 -14.84
N HIS A 170 -5.49 -1.06 -15.48
CA HIS A 170 -4.84 0.09 -14.85
C HIS A 170 -5.83 1.19 -14.41
N TYR A 171 -6.89 1.46 -15.18
CA TYR A 171 -7.87 2.49 -14.79
C TYR A 171 -8.65 2.09 -13.54
N ALA A 172 -9.06 0.83 -13.45
CA ALA A 172 -9.71 0.29 -12.27
C ALA A 172 -8.80 0.39 -11.04
N LEU A 173 -7.50 0.08 -11.20
CA LEU A 173 -6.53 0.15 -10.12
C LEU A 173 -6.25 1.59 -9.67
N ILE A 174 -6.17 2.56 -10.59
CA ILE A 174 -6.02 3.98 -10.25
C ILE A 174 -7.22 4.45 -9.41
N GLY A 175 -8.45 4.14 -9.84
CA GLY A 175 -9.66 4.49 -9.08
C GLY A 175 -9.62 3.92 -7.67
N LYS A 176 -9.36 2.61 -7.54
CA LYS A 176 -9.25 1.93 -6.24
C LYS A 176 -8.16 2.53 -5.35
N LEU A 177 -7.02 2.90 -5.92
CA LEU A 177 -5.91 3.52 -5.19
C LEU A 177 -6.28 4.91 -4.67
N ILE A 178 -6.98 5.72 -5.46
CA ILE A 178 -7.46 7.04 -5.04
C ILE A 178 -8.50 6.93 -3.93
N GLU A 179 -9.50 6.06 -4.09
CA GLU A 179 -10.52 5.81 -3.07
C GLU A 179 -9.89 5.33 -1.76
N SER A 180 -8.97 4.37 -1.84
CA SER A 180 -8.28 3.86 -0.65
C SER A 180 -7.38 4.92 -0.02
N PHE A 181 -6.73 5.77 -0.82
CA PHE A 181 -5.95 6.90 -0.30
C PHE A 181 -6.83 7.85 0.49
N GLN A 182 -7.99 8.26 -0.05
CA GLN A 182 -8.95 9.11 0.65
C GLN A 182 -9.41 8.48 1.96
N GLU A 183 -9.70 7.18 1.96
CA GLU A 183 -10.12 6.49 3.17
C GLU A 183 -9.00 6.33 4.22
N ILE A 184 -7.75 6.15 3.79
CA ILE A 184 -6.59 5.92 4.68
C ILE A 184 -6.04 7.25 5.23
N LYS A 185 -5.98 8.28 4.38
CA LYS A 185 -5.34 9.58 4.68
C LYS A 185 -6.32 10.71 4.95
N ASN A 186 -7.61 10.47 4.74
CA ASN A 186 -8.67 11.47 4.86
C ASN A 186 -8.45 12.71 3.96
N GLU A 187 -7.81 12.51 2.81
CA GLU A 187 -7.56 13.57 1.81
C GLU A 187 -7.34 12.96 0.42
N GLU A 188 -7.33 13.79 -0.62
CA GLU A 188 -6.96 13.33 -1.97
C GLU A 188 -5.44 13.28 -2.18
N PRO A 189 -4.93 12.27 -2.91
CA PRO A 189 -3.51 12.22 -3.25
C PRO A 189 -3.13 13.37 -4.17
N ASN A 190 -2.00 14.02 -3.87
CA ASN A 190 -1.35 14.93 -4.79
C ASN A 190 -0.75 14.14 -5.96
N ASN A 191 -1.13 14.49 -7.18
CA ASN A 191 -0.74 13.80 -8.42
C ASN A 191 -1.02 12.27 -8.41
N PRO A 192 -2.30 11.85 -8.51
CA PRO A 192 -2.70 10.45 -8.43
C PRO A 192 -1.99 9.52 -9.43
N ASN A 193 -1.68 10.04 -10.63
CA ASN A 193 -0.96 9.28 -11.66
C ASN A 193 0.50 9.01 -11.26
N ALA A 194 1.15 9.91 -10.53
CA ALA A 194 2.48 9.68 -10.00
C ALA A 194 2.47 8.60 -8.91
N LEU A 195 1.47 8.64 -8.01
CA LEU A 195 1.29 7.62 -6.99
C LEU A 195 1.11 6.23 -7.62
N TYR A 196 0.21 6.12 -8.61
CA TYR A 196 -0.01 4.87 -9.34
C TYR A 196 1.27 4.34 -9.99
N ARG A 197 2.05 5.21 -10.65
CA ARG A 197 3.33 4.82 -11.27
C ARG A 197 4.30 4.32 -10.22
N LEU A 198 4.45 5.01 -9.09
CA LEU A 198 5.34 4.60 -8.01
C LEU A 198 5.01 3.19 -7.51
N VAL A 199 3.74 2.92 -7.18
CA VAL A 199 3.30 1.61 -6.70
C VAL A 199 3.49 0.54 -7.78
N SER A 200 3.06 0.81 -9.01
CA SER A 200 3.13 -0.15 -10.10
C SER A 200 4.56 -0.49 -10.53
N GLU A 201 5.44 0.50 -10.63
CA GLU A 201 6.85 0.28 -10.97
C GLU A 201 7.58 -0.45 -9.84
N THR A 202 7.22 -0.19 -8.58
CA THR A 202 7.78 -0.93 -7.45
C THR A 202 7.37 -2.39 -7.49
N ALA A 203 6.08 -2.68 -7.63
CA ALA A 203 5.59 -4.05 -7.78
C ALA A 203 6.25 -4.77 -8.98
N GLN A 204 6.39 -4.09 -10.12
CA GLN A 204 7.06 -4.63 -11.30
C GLN A 204 8.53 -4.97 -11.01
N LYS A 205 9.26 -4.10 -10.29
CA LYS A 205 10.66 -4.36 -9.90
C LYS A 205 10.77 -5.58 -8.98
N LYS A 206 9.87 -5.69 -7.99
CA LYS A 206 9.84 -6.83 -7.06
C LYS A 206 9.56 -8.13 -7.79
N ALA A 207 8.52 -8.15 -8.64
CA ALA A 207 8.17 -9.32 -9.45
C ALA A 207 9.32 -9.75 -10.39
N SER A 208 9.98 -8.80 -11.05
CA SER A 208 11.09 -9.05 -11.99
C SER A 208 12.45 -9.35 -11.33
N TYR A 209 12.53 -9.50 -10.01
CA TYR A 209 13.78 -9.91 -9.36
C TYR A 209 14.08 -11.39 -9.66
N GLU A 210 15.17 -11.67 -10.37
CA GLU A 210 15.52 -13.03 -10.84
C GLU A 210 16.72 -13.67 -10.10
N MET A 211 17.40 -12.92 -9.23
CA MET A 211 18.55 -13.45 -8.50
C MET A 211 18.12 -14.46 -7.44
N ALA A 212 19.03 -15.36 -7.06
CA ALA A 212 18.76 -16.38 -6.05
C ALA A 212 18.48 -15.75 -4.69
N ILE A 213 17.38 -16.15 -4.05
CA ILE A 213 17.01 -15.76 -2.69
C ILE A 213 17.15 -16.97 -1.78
N THR A 214 17.97 -16.84 -0.73
CA THR A 214 18.36 -17.97 0.13
C THR A 214 17.74 -17.93 1.52
N ASN A 215 17.12 -16.81 1.91
CA ASN A 215 16.47 -16.66 3.21
C ASN A 215 15.14 -15.92 3.09
N TYR A 216 14.30 -16.06 4.12
CA TYR A 216 12.93 -15.54 4.12
C TYR A 216 12.86 -14.00 4.14
N ASN A 217 13.74 -13.33 4.88
CA ASN A 217 13.72 -11.87 4.97
C ASN A 217 14.03 -11.21 3.62
N ASP A 218 14.99 -11.78 2.89
CA ASP A 218 15.30 -11.36 1.52
C ASP A 218 14.10 -11.52 0.59
N VAL A 219 13.23 -12.53 0.80
CA VAL A 219 11.99 -12.66 0.01
C VAL A 219 11.07 -11.47 0.29
N LEU A 220 10.85 -11.14 1.56
CA LEU A 220 10.01 -10.00 1.93
C LEU A 220 10.58 -8.68 1.40
N GLU A 221 11.90 -8.50 1.43
CA GLU A 221 12.56 -7.27 0.99
C GLU A 221 12.63 -7.15 -0.53
N LEU A 222 12.98 -8.22 -1.24
CA LEU A 222 13.31 -8.17 -2.68
C LEU A 222 12.13 -8.50 -3.58
N LYS A 223 11.18 -9.30 -3.09
CA LYS A 223 9.96 -9.72 -3.81
C LYS A 223 8.68 -9.18 -3.19
N GLY A 224 8.74 -8.65 -1.97
CA GLY A 224 7.59 -8.15 -1.22
C GLY A 224 7.42 -6.63 -1.24
N ILE A 225 6.19 -6.15 -1.04
CA ILE A 225 5.87 -4.79 -0.60
C ILE A 225 5.15 -4.90 0.74
N SER A 226 5.75 -4.37 1.81
CA SER A 226 5.16 -4.37 3.14
C SER A 226 4.12 -3.26 3.31
N LYS A 227 3.27 -3.38 4.34
CA LYS A 227 2.34 -2.31 4.73
C LYS A 227 3.05 -0.98 4.96
N ASP A 228 4.19 -1.00 5.65
CA ASP A 228 5.01 0.19 5.92
C ASP A 228 5.59 0.79 4.63
N GLU A 229 6.11 -0.05 3.72
CA GLU A 229 6.62 0.43 2.42
C GLU A 229 5.49 1.08 1.61
N PHE A 230 4.33 0.43 1.53
CA PHE A 230 3.16 0.99 0.87
C PHE A 230 2.67 2.28 1.54
N ASN A 231 2.64 2.34 2.87
CA ASN A 231 2.28 3.54 3.62
C ASN A 231 3.22 4.71 3.31
N LYS A 232 4.53 4.48 3.18
CA LYS A 232 5.51 5.50 2.78
C LYS A 232 5.23 6.02 1.37
N MET A 233 4.82 5.15 0.43
CA MET A 233 4.40 5.58 -0.91
C MET A 233 3.17 6.50 -0.83
N LEU A 234 2.19 6.18 0.00
CA LEU A 234 1.02 7.05 0.22
C LEU A 234 1.44 8.39 0.85
N GLU A 235 2.24 8.38 1.92
CA GLU A 235 2.73 9.61 2.58
C GLU A 235 3.46 10.53 1.62
N SER A 236 4.30 9.98 0.72
CA SER A 236 5.03 10.78 -0.28
C SER A 236 4.14 11.52 -1.29
N HIS A 237 2.85 11.16 -1.37
CA HIS A 237 1.86 11.77 -2.25
C HIS A 237 0.73 12.45 -1.48
N ARG A 238 0.90 12.70 -0.18
CA ARG A 238 0.03 13.63 0.54
C ARG A 238 0.21 15.05 0.00
N LYS A 239 -0.81 15.89 0.16
CA LYS A 239 -0.62 17.32 -0.10
C LYS A 239 0.47 17.80 0.86
N LYS A 240 1.45 18.56 0.36
CA LYS A 240 2.42 19.20 1.25
C LYS A 240 1.62 20.04 2.24
N SER A 241 1.77 19.77 3.54
CA SER A 241 1.20 20.66 4.54
C SER A 241 1.80 22.05 4.32
N ILE A 242 0.93 23.04 4.17
CA ILE A 242 1.34 24.43 4.11
C ILE A 242 1.79 24.77 5.53
N THR A 243 3.10 24.78 5.75
CA THR A 243 3.71 25.00 7.08
C THR A 243 4.34 26.38 7.22
N GLY A 244 4.40 27.15 6.13
CA GLY A 244 5.13 28.43 6.07
C GLY A 244 6.66 28.30 6.16
N ILE A 245 7.20 27.09 6.36
CA ILE A 245 8.64 26.87 6.60
C ILE A 245 9.48 27.22 5.37
N GLU A 246 9.04 26.84 4.17
CA GLU A 246 9.81 27.09 2.94
C GLU A 246 9.88 28.59 2.62
N GLN A 247 8.77 29.29 2.79
CA GLN A 247 8.64 30.73 2.62
C GLN A 247 9.46 31.49 3.67
N ALA A 248 9.37 31.09 4.95
CA ALA A 248 10.20 31.63 6.01
C ALA A 248 11.70 31.44 5.69
N LYS A 249 12.12 30.27 5.21
CA LYS A 249 13.50 30.05 4.74
C LYS A 249 13.88 30.98 3.60
N ASN A 250 12.97 31.27 2.67
CA ASN A 250 13.23 32.18 1.56
C ASN A 250 13.38 33.63 2.03
N TYR A 251 12.55 34.09 2.97
CA TYR A 251 12.75 35.39 3.64
C TYR A 251 14.10 35.44 4.38
N ILE A 252 14.43 34.42 5.16
CA ILE A 252 15.68 34.38 5.93
C ILE A 252 16.92 34.49 5.02
N LYS A 253 16.85 33.98 3.78
CA LYS A 253 17.94 34.12 2.78
C LYS A 253 18.15 35.55 2.30
N THR A 254 17.19 36.46 2.47
CA THR A 254 17.34 37.87 2.10
C THR A 254 18.07 38.67 3.19
N LEU A 255 18.07 38.19 4.43
CA LEU A 255 18.70 38.83 5.59
C LEU A 255 20.24 38.84 5.50
N TYR A 256 20.87 39.80 6.20
CA TYR A 256 22.32 39.87 6.36
C TYR A 256 22.88 38.64 7.09
N PRO A 257 24.16 38.27 6.86
CA PRO A 257 24.71 36.99 7.35
C PRO A 257 24.55 36.71 8.85
N ALA A 258 24.69 37.73 9.71
CA ALA A 258 24.54 37.58 11.15
C ALA A 258 23.10 37.27 11.55
N GLU A 259 22.15 38.09 11.08
CA GLU A 259 20.71 37.91 11.34
C GLU A 259 20.19 36.61 10.73
N ARG A 260 20.61 36.30 9.50
CA ARG A 260 20.29 35.04 8.81
C ARG A 260 20.65 33.83 9.67
N ARG A 261 21.82 33.83 10.31
CA ARG A 261 22.23 32.73 11.19
C ARG A 261 21.31 32.61 12.39
N MET A 262 20.98 33.73 13.04
CA MET A 262 20.11 33.75 14.22
C MET A 262 18.68 33.30 13.88
N TYR A 263 18.12 33.76 12.77
CA TYR A 263 16.79 33.36 12.29
C TYR A 263 16.75 31.86 11.90
N ASN A 264 17.80 31.33 11.27
CA ASN A 264 17.86 29.89 10.99
C ASN A 264 17.90 29.07 12.29
N GLN A 265 18.66 29.49 13.29
CA GLN A 265 18.68 28.82 14.60
C GLN A 265 17.31 28.87 15.28
N ALA A 266 16.65 30.03 15.27
CA ALA A 266 15.31 30.19 15.81
C ALA A 266 14.28 29.30 15.08
N LEU A 267 14.36 29.21 13.75
CA LEU A 267 13.49 28.32 12.97
C LEU A 267 13.70 26.85 13.33
N THR A 268 14.94 26.39 13.46
CA THR A 268 15.23 25.02 13.90
C THR A 268 14.66 24.75 15.29
N ASN A 269 14.89 25.65 16.25
CA ASN A 269 14.39 25.49 17.61
C ASN A 269 12.85 25.44 17.65
N LEU A 270 12.17 26.26 16.86
CA LEU A 270 10.70 26.26 16.81
C LEU A 270 10.14 24.98 16.20
N ILE A 271 10.78 24.43 15.16
CA ILE A 271 10.38 23.15 14.57
C ILE A 271 10.52 22.00 15.57
N GLU A 272 11.54 22.03 16.43
CA GLU A 272 11.74 21.02 17.48
C GLU A 272 10.68 21.08 18.59
N ILE A 273 10.01 22.23 18.78
CA ILE A 273 9.07 22.50 19.88
C ILE A 273 7.61 22.72 19.37
N ASP A 274 7.33 22.51 18.08
CA ASP A 274 6.02 22.77 17.41
C ASP A 274 4.83 21.98 18.00
N HIS A 275 5.09 21.01 18.89
CA HIS A 275 4.06 20.25 19.61
C HIS A 275 3.61 20.88 20.95
N SER A 276 4.13 22.05 21.34
CA SER A 276 3.67 22.74 22.55
C SER A 276 2.20 23.17 22.42
N TYR A 277 1.37 22.82 23.41
CA TYR A 277 -0.05 23.22 23.43
C TYR A 277 -0.20 24.75 23.40
N ASP A 278 0.58 25.45 24.22
CA ASP A 278 0.52 26.92 24.33
C ASP A 278 0.88 27.60 23.00
N LEU A 279 1.92 27.10 22.31
CA LEU A 279 2.29 27.62 20.99
C LEU A 279 1.20 27.36 19.95
N ASN A 280 0.54 26.21 19.98
CA ASN A 280 -0.54 25.90 19.04
C ASN A 280 -1.78 26.80 19.26
N VAL A 281 -2.13 27.08 20.52
CA VAL A 281 -3.20 28.04 20.85
C VAL A 281 -2.85 29.45 20.37
N LEU A 282 -1.60 29.87 20.60
CA LEU A 282 -1.09 31.15 20.12
C LEU A 282 -1.06 31.22 18.58
N LYS A 283 -0.70 30.12 17.92
CA LYS A 283 -0.64 29.98 16.46
C LYS A 283 -2.01 30.24 15.84
N ALA A 284 -3.05 29.61 16.37
CA ALA A 284 -4.43 29.84 15.94
C ALA A 284 -4.90 31.29 16.20
N SER A 285 -4.51 31.88 17.33
CA SER A 285 -4.87 33.26 17.68
C SER A 285 -4.22 34.29 16.74
N VAL A 286 -2.92 34.12 16.46
CA VAL A 286 -2.18 34.94 15.49
C VAL A 286 -2.77 34.76 14.09
N PHE A 287 -3.06 33.52 13.67
CA PHE A 287 -3.64 33.24 12.36
C PHE A 287 -4.97 33.96 12.14
N LYS A 288 -5.88 33.85 13.11
CA LYS A 288 -7.17 34.54 13.08
C LYS A 288 -7.02 36.07 13.08
N TYR A 289 -6.04 36.60 13.78
CA TYR A 289 -5.77 38.03 13.77
C TYR A 289 -5.28 38.50 12.40
N ILE A 290 -4.35 37.76 11.76
CA ILE A 290 -3.88 38.03 10.41
C ILE A 290 -5.05 38.01 9.43
N GLU A 291 -5.89 36.97 9.48
CA GLU A 291 -7.08 36.85 8.62
C GLU A 291 -8.00 38.08 8.72
N GLY A 292 -8.26 38.57 9.93
CA GLY A 292 -9.11 39.75 10.15
C GLY A 292 -8.43 41.10 9.88
N ASN A 293 -7.12 41.14 9.65
CA ASN A 293 -6.34 42.38 9.54
C ASN A 293 -5.34 42.40 8.38
N ILE A 294 -5.52 41.54 7.38
CA ILE A 294 -4.56 41.38 6.27
C ILE A 294 -4.30 42.69 5.52
N ASP A 295 -5.29 43.58 5.42
CA ASP A 295 -5.14 44.91 4.80
C ASP A 295 -4.06 45.80 5.45
N LYS A 296 -3.68 45.48 6.70
CA LYS A 296 -2.65 46.21 7.48
C LYS A 296 -1.25 45.60 7.35
N ILE A 297 -1.10 44.47 6.68
CA ILE A 297 0.16 43.71 6.60
C ILE A 297 0.54 43.55 5.13
N LYS A 298 1.39 44.46 4.61
CA LYS A 298 1.82 44.42 3.20
C LYS A 298 3.12 43.65 2.97
N ASN A 299 3.92 43.50 4.01
CA ASN A 299 5.23 42.84 3.98
C ASN A 299 5.60 42.35 5.39
N GLU A 300 6.72 41.64 5.47
CA GLU A 300 7.21 41.02 6.70
C GLU A 300 7.64 42.03 7.77
N ASP A 301 8.10 43.23 7.39
CA ASP A 301 8.46 44.27 8.36
C ASP A 301 7.20 44.86 9.03
N GLU A 302 6.16 45.10 8.23
CA GLU A 302 4.83 45.51 8.72
C GLU A 302 4.18 44.41 9.57
N LEU A 303 4.36 43.13 9.21
CA LEU A 303 3.91 41.99 10.01
C LEU A 303 4.44 42.08 11.45
N PHE A 304 5.75 42.29 11.62
CA PHE A 304 6.33 42.41 12.96
C PHE A 304 5.79 43.63 13.70
N CYS A 305 5.68 44.78 13.02
CA CYS A 305 5.15 46.00 13.63
C CYS A 305 3.71 45.85 14.12
N VAL A 306 2.89 45.07 13.40
CA VAL A 306 1.48 44.84 13.73
C VAL A 306 1.32 43.79 14.82
N LEU A 307 2.09 42.69 14.78
CA LEU A 307 1.90 41.56 15.69
C LEU A 307 2.65 41.70 17.01
N SER A 308 3.87 42.24 17.01
CA SER A 308 4.70 42.34 18.23
C SER A 308 3.99 43.05 19.39
N PRO A 309 3.32 44.21 19.21
CA PRO A 309 2.64 44.90 20.31
C PRO A 309 1.47 44.12 20.93
N ILE A 310 0.92 43.15 20.20
CA ILE A 310 -0.27 42.41 20.57
C ILE A 310 0.11 41.08 21.23
N PHE A 311 1.04 40.35 20.60
CA PHE A 311 1.30 38.95 20.92
C PHE A 311 2.63 38.72 21.65
N ASP A 312 3.57 39.67 21.67
CA ASP A 312 4.89 39.41 22.29
C ASP A 312 4.80 39.09 23.79
N GLY A 313 3.77 39.59 24.48
CA GLY A 313 3.49 39.32 25.88
C GLY A 313 2.85 37.96 26.16
N GLU A 314 2.37 37.26 25.12
CA GLU A 314 1.75 35.92 25.25
C GLU A 314 2.78 34.79 25.16
N PHE A 315 4.00 35.08 24.70
CA PHE A 315 5.10 34.13 24.72
C PHE A 315 5.70 33.98 26.11
N GLN A 316 6.11 32.75 26.46
CA GLN A 316 6.89 32.50 27.68
C GLN A 316 8.27 33.20 27.62
N MET A 317 8.89 33.42 28.78
CA MET A 317 10.15 34.19 28.88
C MET A 317 11.34 33.58 28.12
N GLU A 318 11.29 32.29 27.81
CA GLU A 318 12.33 31.58 27.05
C GLU A 318 12.35 31.94 25.55
N TYR A 319 11.29 32.56 25.02
CA TYR A 319 11.21 32.92 23.60
C TYR A 319 11.85 34.28 23.36
N THR A 320 12.98 34.26 22.65
CA THR A 320 13.66 35.48 22.19
C THR A 320 12.85 36.23 21.13
N GLN A 321 13.11 37.52 20.95
CA GLN A 321 12.42 38.31 19.90
C GLN A 321 12.54 37.69 18.51
N ILE A 322 13.69 37.11 18.18
CA ILE A 322 13.92 36.48 16.88
C ILE A 322 13.06 35.23 16.73
N MET A 323 12.88 34.45 17.79
CA MET A 323 11.96 33.31 17.76
C MET A 323 10.51 33.77 17.55
N LYS A 324 10.08 34.85 18.21
CA LYS A 324 8.75 35.43 17.99
C LYS A 324 8.56 35.87 16.54
N ASN A 325 9.53 36.59 15.98
CA ASN A 325 9.49 37.02 14.58
C ASN A 325 9.41 35.83 13.61
N VAL A 326 10.22 34.78 13.83
CA VAL A 326 10.16 33.57 13.00
C VAL A 326 8.82 32.86 13.15
N PHE A 327 8.26 32.79 14.35
CA PHE A 327 6.92 32.24 14.58
C PHE A 327 5.86 33.02 13.79
N TYR A 328 5.88 34.35 13.84
CA TYR A 328 4.97 35.18 13.06
C TYR A 328 5.11 34.95 11.55
N LEU A 329 6.35 34.84 11.03
CA LEU A 329 6.58 34.51 9.63
C LEU A 329 5.95 33.17 9.25
N LEU A 330 6.10 32.14 10.08
CA LEU A 330 5.51 30.83 9.82
C LEU A 330 3.99 30.94 9.70
N VAL A 331 3.32 31.58 10.66
CA VAL A 331 1.86 31.73 10.65
C VAL A 331 1.39 32.57 9.47
N PHE A 332 2.08 33.67 9.17
CA PHE A 332 1.78 34.55 8.05
C PHE A 332 1.88 33.84 6.70
N TYR A 333 2.93 33.03 6.49
CA TYR A 333 3.07 32.27 5.25
C TYR A 333 2.13 31.08 5.18
N ILE A 334 1.67 30.53 6.30
CA ILE A 334 0.55 29.58 6.27
C ILE A 334 -0.68 30.25 5.67
N TYR A 335 -1.02 31.45 6.15
CA TYR A 335 -2.16 32.22 5.64
C TYR A 335 -2.02 32.61 4.16
N ILE A 336 -0.88 33.20 3.76
CA ILE A 336 -0.67 33.68 2.37
C ILE A 336 -0.76 32.55 1.35
N GLU A 337 -0.26 31.36 1.69
CA GLU A 337 -0.25 30.21 0.79
C GLU A 337 -1.62 29.50 0.76
N GLY A 338 -2.61 29.99 1.51
CA GLY A 338 -3.96 29.40 1.58
C GLY A 338 -4.04 28.17 2.47
N GLY A 339 -3.14 28.04 3.45
CA GLY A 339 -3.22 27.03 4.49
C GLY A 339 -4.26 27.39 5.57
N GLU A 340 -4.60 26.40 6.39
CA GLU A 340 -5.54 26.53 7.52
C GLU A 340 -4.85 25.99 8.80
N ILE A 341 -5.26 26.49 9.97
CA ILE A 341 -4.72 26.13 11.30
C ILE A 341 -5.83 25.67 12.23
#